data_AF-A0A967VUY2-F1
#
_entry.id   AF-A0A967VUY2-F1
#
_cell.length_a   1.000
_cell.length_b   1.000
_cell.length_c   1.000
_cell.angle_alpha   90.00
_cell.angle_beta   90.00
_cell.angle_gamma   90.00
#
_symmetry.space_group_name_H-M   'P 1'
#
loop_
_entity.id
_entity.type
_entity.pdbx_description
1 polymer ?
#
loop_
_entity_poly.entity_id
_entity_poly.type
_entity_poly.pdbx_seq_one_letter_code
_entity_poly.pdbx_strand_id
1 'polypeptide(L)'
;MGEALRKRAESADPPRDFAAALRRGGEVSVIAEVKRKSPSAGWIRRDLNAAGLASVYVHGGAAAVSVLTDGAHFGGSREDLEA
;
A
#
# COMPACT_ATOMS: atom_id res chain seq x y z
N MET A 1 -7.31 -0.25 24.82
CA MET A 1 -6.90 -0.10 23.40
C MET A 1 -5.57 -0.79 23.09
N GLY A 2 -4.51 -0.61 23.90
CA GLY A 2 -3.19 -1.21 23.62
C GLY A 2 -3.12 -2.74 23.59
N GLU A 3 -3.79 -3.43 24.52
CA GLU A 3 -3.72 -4.90 24.60
C GLU A 3 -4.39 -5.60 23.40
N ALA A 4 -5.56 -5.12 22.97
CA ALA A 4 -6.26 -5.66 21.81
C ALA A 4 -5.46 -5.44 20.51
N LEU A 5 -4.80 -4.29 20.36
CA LEU A 5 -3.94 -4.01 19.21
C LEU A 5 -2.71 -4.93 19.21
N ARG A 6 -2.09 -5.14 20.37
CA ARG A 6 -0.96 -6.05 20.53
C ARG A 6 -1.33 -7.48 20.13
N LYS A 7 -2.45 -8.00 20.63
CA LYS A 7 -2.94 -9.35 20.26
C LYS A 7 -3.15 -9.51 18.75
N ARG A 8 -3.72 -8.49 18.11
CA ARG A 8 -3.91 -8.48 16.64
C ARG A 8 -2.60 -8.46 15.87
N ALA A 9 -1.59 -7.73 16.36
CA ALA A 9 -0.27 -7.69 15.74
C ALA A 9 0.49 -9.02 15.93
N GLU A 10 0.38 -9.63 17.11
CA GLU A 10 0.99 -10.95 17.41
C GLU A 10 0.35 -12.08 16.59
N SER A 11 -0.92 -11.94 16.18
CA SER A 11 -1.62 -12.92 15.33
C SER A 11 -1.52 -12.64 13.83
N ALA A 12 -0.84 -11.56 13.41
CA ALA A 12 -0.72 -11.22 11.99
C ALA A 12 0.32 -12.10 11.28
N ASP A 13 0.20 -12.21 9.96
CA ASP A 13 1.22 -12.88 9.15
C ASP A 13 2.59 -12.22 9.34
N PRO A 14 3.68 -13.01 9.27
CA PRO A 14 5.03 -12.46 9.31
C PRO A 14 5.22 -11.34 8.27
N PRO A 15 5.86 -10.22 8.65
CA PRO A 15 6.07 -9.12 7.72
C PRO A 15 6.94 -9.56 6.55
N ARG A 16 6.60 -9.10 5.35
CA ARG A 16 7.47 -9.22 4.18
C ARG A 16 8.69 -8.32 4.38
N ASP A 17 9.88 -8.78 3.98
CA ASP A 17 11.11 -7.99 4.10
C ASP A 17 11.16 -6.86 3.05
N PHE A 18 10.57 -5.72 3.41
CA PHE A 18 10.50 -4.52 2.59
C PHE A 18 11.89 -3.96 2.24
N ALA A 19 12.82 -3.95 3.21
CA ALA A 19 14.16 -3.42 2.99
C ALA A 19 14.96 -4.28 2.02
N ALA A 20 14.86 -5.60 2.13
CA ALA A 20 15.50 -6.50 1.17
C ALA A 20 14.85 -6.40 -0.22
N ALA A 21 13.54 -6.19 -0.33
CA ALA A 21 12.88 -5.99 -1.63
C ALA A 21 13.45 -4.77 -2.38
N LEU A 22 13.69 -3.66 -1.68
CA LEU A 22 14.30 -2.47 -2.27
C LEU A 22 15.79 -2.66 -2.63
N ARG A 23 16.53 -3.46 -1.85
CA ARG A 23 17.96 -3.74 -2.10
C ARG A 23 18.19 -4.75 -3.24
N ARG A 24 17.23 -5.64 -3.49
CA ARG A 24 17.30 -6.65 -4.57
C ARG A 24 16.99 -6.09 -5.96
N GLY A 25 16.47 -4.87 -6.06
CA GLY A 25 16.14 -4.25 -7.35
C GLY A 25 17.37 -4.03 -8.23
N GLY A 26 17.12 -3.66 -9.48
CA GLY A 26 18.17 -3.28 -10.42
C GLY A 26 18.70 -1.87 -10.14
N GLU A 27 19.05 -1.16 -11.20
CA GLU A 27 19.55 0.23 -11.10
C GLU A 27 18.55 1.18 -10.43
N VAL A 28 17.25 0.89 -10.53
CA VAL A 28 16.16 1.64 -9.89
C VAL A 28 15.21 0.69 -9.17
N SER A 29 14.87 1.02 -7.92
CA SER A 29 13.85 0.34 -7.12
C SER A 29 12.66 1.27 -6.90
N VAL A 30 11.46 0.82 -7.30
CA VAL A 30 10.23 1.63 -7.23
C VAL A 30 9.33 1.16 -6.09
N ILE A 31 8.89 2.10 -5.25
CA ILE A 31 7.72 1.94 -4.38
C ILE A 31 6.54 2.57 -5.11
N ALA A 32 5.64 1.74 -5.64
CA ALA A 32 4.49 2.21 -6.40
C ALA A 32 3.32 2.53 -5.45
N GLU A 33 2.69 3.70 -5.62
CA GLU A 33 1.66 4.18 -4.69
C GLU A 33 0.24 4.02 -5.26
N VAL A 34 -0.63 3.38 -4.47
CA VAL A 34 -2.07 3.27 -4.72
C VAL A 34 -2.78 4.45 -4.04
N LYS A 35 -3.22 5.43 -4.84
CA LYS A 35 -3.82 6.70 -4.36
C LYS A 35 -5.03 7.15 -5.18
N ARG A 36 -6.18 7.37 -4.51
CA ARG A 36 -7.42 7.83 -5.16
C ARG A 36 -7.51 9.35 -5.33
N LYS A 37 -7.07 10.09 -4.32
CA LYS A 37 -7.04 11.57 -4.31
C LYS A 37 -5.86 12.09 -3.50
N SER A 38 -5.58 13.38 -3.61
CA SER A 38 -4.71 14.10 -2.69
C SER A 38 -5.26 15.49 -2.39
N PRO A 39 -4.85 16.14 -1.28
CA PRO A 39 -5.22 17.53 -1.01
C PRO A 39 -4.79 18.50 -2.11
N SER A 40 -3.64 18.24 -2.75
CA SER A 40 -3.07 19.11 -3.78
C SER A 40 -3.69 18.94 -5.16
N ALA A 41 -4.13 17.72 -5.52
CA ALA A 41 -4.59 17.40 -6.88
C ALA A 41 -6.09 17.07 -6.94
N GLY A 42 -6.78 17.00 -5.80
CA GLY A 42 -8.15 16.50 -5.76
C GLY A 42 -8.21 15.02 -6.16
N TRP A 43 -9.28 14.63 -6.85
CA TRP A 43 -9.46 13.25 -7.31
C TRP A 43 -8.54 12.90 -8.47
N ILE A 44 -7.74 11.84 -8.29
CA ILE A 44 -6.84 11.28 -9.30
C ILE A 44 -7.55 10.13 -10.04
N ARG A 45 -8.19 9.23 -9.28
CA ARG A 45 -8.99 8.11 -9.82
C ARG A 45 -10.07 7.70 -8.81
N ARG A 46 -11.33 7.98 -9.12
CA ARG A 46 -12.48 7.77 -8.20
C ARG A 46 -12.88 6.30 -8.07
N ASP A 47 -12.78 5.56 -9.17
CA ASP A 47 -13.16 4.16 -9.36
C ASP A 47 -11.99 3.19 -9.20
N LEU A 48 -10.94 3.62 -8.48
CA LEU A 48 -9.73 2.84 -8.30
C LEU A 48 -10.03 1.53 -7.57
N ASN A 49 -9.68 0.41 -8.21
CA ASN A 49 -9.56 -0.92 -7.59
C ASN A 49 -8.14 -1.08 -7.02
N ALA A 50 -8.01 -1.11 -5.69
CA ALA A 50 -6.72 -1.17 -5.00
C ALA A 50 -5.95 -2.46 -5.30
N ALA A 51 -6.56 -3.64 -5.09
CA ALA A 51 -5.94 -4.93 -5.37
C ALA A 51 -5.56 -5.09 -6.85
N GLY A 52 -6.45 -4.65 -7.75
CA GLY A 52 -6.19 -4.67 -9.19
C GLY A 52 -4.98 -3.81 -9.58
N LEU A 53 -4.89 -2.58 -9.05
CA LEU A 53 -3.77 -1.69 -9.32
C LEU A 53 -2.45 -2.18 -8.69
N ALA A 54 -2.51 -2.71 -7.46
CA ALA A 54 -1.35 -3.31 -6.80
C ALA A 54 -0.80 -4.50 -7.61
N SER A 55 -1.69 -5.35 -8.13
CA SER A 55 -1.31 -6.44 -9.05
C SER A 55 -0.60 -5.91 -10.29
N VAL A 56 -1.15 -4.88 -10.94
CA VAL A 56 -0.50 -4.25 -12.11
C VAL A 56 0.90 -3.72 -11.76
N TYR A 57 1.08 -3.08 -10.60
CA TYR A 57 2.40 -2.60 -10.16
C TYR A 57 3.40 -3.73 -9.92
N VAL A 58 2.97 -4.82 -9.29
CA VAL A 58 3.83 -6.01 -9.09
C VAL A 58 4.26 -6.59 -10.44
N HIS A 59 3.33 -6.76 -11.39
CA HIS A 59 3.66 -7.23 -12.74
C HIS A 59 4.54 -6.25 -13.51
N GLY A 60 4.42 -4.95 -13.24
CA GLY A 60 5.27 -3.90 -13.78
C GLY A 60 6.67 -3.81 -13.15
N GLY A 61 6.99 -4.66 -12.18
CA GLY A 61 8.31 -4.71 -11.55
C GLY A 61 8.48 -3.77 -10.35
N ALA A 62 7.40 -3.29 -9.74
CA ALA A 62 7.50 -2.54 -8.49
C ALA A 62 8.16 -3.40 -7.40
N ALA A 63 9.15 -2.83 -6.71
CA ALA A 63 9.83 -3.50 -5.60
C ALA A 63 8.93 -3.57 -4.36
N ALA A 64 8.07 -2.58 -4.17
CA ALA A 64 7.05 -2.57 -3.14
C ALA A 64 5.84 -1.72 -3.55
N VAL A 65 4.75 -1.86 -2.80
CA VAL A 65 3.52 -1.08 -2.97
C VAL A 65 3.25 -0.28 -1.70
N SER A 66 2.97 1.02 -1.86
CA SER A 66 2.43 1.90 -0.82
C SER A 66 0.93 2.04 -1.03
N VAL A 67 0.12 1.81 0.01
CA VAL A 67 -1.34 1.97 -0.07
C VAL A 67 -1.78 3.02 0.94
N LEU A 68 -2.45 4.07 0.47
CA LEU A 68 -2.97 5.11 1.35
C LEU A 68 -4.21 4.56 2.07
N THR A 69 -4.23 4.69 3.39
CA THR A 69 -5.34 4.23 4.24
C THR A 69 -6.15 5.38 4.87
N ASP A 70 -5.70 6.63 4.70
CA ASP A 70 -6.44 7.82 5.13
C ASP A 70 -7.58 8.15 4.14
N GLY A 71 -8.82 8.03 4.62
CA GLY A 71 -10.02 8.32 3.84
C GLY A 71 -10.29 9.81 3.62
N ALA A 72 -9.99 10.65 4.61
CA ALA A 72 -10.33 12.07 4.56
C ALA A 72 -9.52 12.80 3.49
N HIS A 73 -8.20 12.62 3.50
CA HIS A 73 -7.29 13.35 2.62
C HIS A 73 -7.01 12.61 1.31
N PHE A 74 -6.94 11.27 1.35
CA PHE A 74 -6.47 10.46 0.22
C PHE A 74 -7.53 9.51 -0.35
N GLY A 75 -8.69 9.40 0.31
CA GLY A 75 -9.77 8.52 -0.13
C GLY A 75 -9.40 7.05 -0.03
N GLY A 76 -8.46 6.73 0.87
CA GLY A 76 -8.03 5.37 1.17
C GLY A 76 -8.83 4.72 2.30
N SER A 77 -8.50 3.47 2.59
CA SER A 77 -9.12 2.70 3.66
C SER A 77 -8.19 1.58 4.13
N ARG A 78 -8.50 0.92 5.25
CA ARG A 78 -7.73 -0.23 5.72
C ARG A 78 -8.00 -1.46 4.85
N GLU A 79 -9.21 -1.56 4.32
CA GLU A 79 -9.65 -2.59 3.38
C GLU A 79 -8.84 -2.55 2.09
N ASP A 80 -8.49 -1.35 1.59
CA ASP A 80 -7.62 -1.20 0.42
C ASP A 80 -6.21 -1.80 0.63
N LEU A 81 -5.72 -1.82 1.87
CA LEU A 81 -4.42 -2.41 2.23
C LEU A 81 -4.50 -3.93 2.42
N GLU A 82 -5.66 -4.44 2.85
CA GLU A 82 -5.89 -5.86 3.13
C GLU A 82 -6.35 -6.67 1.90
N ALA A 83 -6.82 -6.00 0.84
CA ALA A 83 -7.32 -6.58 -0.41
C ALA A 83 -6.23 -7.22 -1.29
#